data_AF-A0A9N9GVC0-F1
#
_entry.id   AF-A0A9N9GVC0-F1
#
_cell.length_a   1.000
_cell.length_b   1.000
_cell.length_c   1.000
_cell.angle_alpha   90.00
_cell.angle_beta   90.00
_cell.angle_gamma   90.00
#
_symmetry.space_group_name_H-M   'P 1'
#
loop_
_entity.id
_entity.type
_entity.pdbx_description
1 polymer ?
#
loop_
_entity_poly.entity_id
_entity_poly.type
_entity_poly.pdbx_seq_one_letter_code
_entity_poly.pdbx_strand_id
1 'polypeptide(L)'
;MPCEFVKHFDPIYPIIVGGLSANEENLGFIRVRIKRHRWHKKILKTNDPLIFSLGWRRFQAMPVYSLSDGTRNRMLKYTPEHMHCTATFYGPIHPPNTGFCAVQSVSGQSSFRISATGVILDINHSVELVKKLKLTGTPYKIFKNTAFIKDMFNSALEVAKFEGAAIRTVSGIRGQVKKPLPRSDGLF
;
A
#
# COMPACT_ATOMS: atom_id res chain seq x y z
N MET A 1 -36.14 1.74 -5.71
CA MET A 1 -35.99 2.32 -4.35
C MET A 1 -36.15 1.18 -3.35
N PRO A 2 -35.18 0.94 -2.44
CA PRO A 2 -35.29 -0.13 -1.45
C PRO A 2 -36.48 0.10 -0.50
N CYS A 3 -37.16 -0.97 -0.09
CA CYS A 3 -38.34 -0.86 0.77
C CYS A 3 -37.97 -0.43 2.20
N GLU A 4 -36.75 -0.76 2.63
CA GLU A 4 -36.16 -0.42 3.92
C GLU A 4 -36.03 1.09 4.09
N PHE A 5 -35.72 1.80 3.01
CA PHE A 5 -35.62 3.26 3.03
C PHE A 5 -36.97 3.92 3.35
N VAL A 6 -38.06 3.38 2.80
CA VAL A 6 -39.42 3.90 3.07
C VAL A 6 -39.86 3.56 4.49
N LYS A 7 -39.57 2.33 4.96
CA LYS A 7 -39.95 1.86 6.31
C LYS A 7 -39.20 2.59 7.43
N HIS A 8 -37.95 2.94 7.21
CA HIS A 8 -37.07 3.58 8.21
C HIS A 8 -36.76 5.04 7.89
N PHE A 9 -37.63 5.72 7.15
CA PHE A 9 -37.48 7.14 6.86
C PHE A 9 -37.65 7.96 8.15
N ASP A 10 -36.62 8.72 8.50
CA ASP A 10 -36.64 9.66 9.61
C ASP A 10 -36.47 11.08 9.05
N PRO A 11 -37.45 11.98 9.22
CA PRO A 11 -37.41 13.35 8.68
C PRO A 11 -36.29 14.21 9.28
N ILE A 12 -35.67 13.79 10.39
CA ILE A 12 -34.51 14.48 10.98
C ILE A 12 -33.25 14.30 10.09
N TYR A 13 -33.15 13.19 9.35
CA TYR A 13 -32.03 12.94 8.45
C TYR A 13 -32.32 13.49 7.05
N PRO A 14 -31.56 14.49 6.56
CA PRO A 14 -31.84 15.10 5.27
C PRO A 14 -31.53 14.14 4.12
N ILE A 15 -32.39 14.17 3.09
CA ILE A 15 -32.16 13.49 1.82
C ILE A 15 -31.46 14.46 0.88
N ILE A 16 -30.29 14.06 0.39
CA ILE A 16 -29.50 14.82 -0.59
C ILE A 16 -29.47 14.02 -1.89
N VAL A 17 -29.79 14.69 -3.00
CA VAL A 17 -29.73 14.12 -4.35
C VAL A 17 -28.68 14.88 -5.15
N GLY A 18 -27.72 14.15 -5.71
CA GLY A 18 -26.65 14.69 -6.54
C GLY A 18 -26.59 13.97 -7.89
N GLY A 19 -26.38 14.72 -8.97
CA GLY A 19 -26.13 14.16 -10.29
C GLY A 19 -24.72 13.59 -10.38
N LEU A 20 -24.59 12.39 -10.95
CA LEU A 20 -23.30 11.76 -11.23
C LEU A 20 -22.87 12.08 -12.65
N SER A 21 -21.58 12.33 -12.84
CA SER A 21 -21.02 12.41 -14.19
C SER A 21 -20.83 11.01 -14.78
N ALA A 22 -20.85 10.87 -16.10
CA ALA A 22 -20.64 9.57 -16.76
C ALA A 22 -19.34 8.87 -16.31
N ASN A 23 -18.27 9.64 -16.05
CA ASN A 23 -17.02 9.09 -15.52
C ASN A 23 -17.14 8.55 -14.09
N GLU A 24 -18.03 9.11 -13.28
CA GLU A 24 -18.19 8.71 -11.88
C GLU A 24 -18.97 7.42 -11.73
N GLU A 25 -19.64 6.93 -12.77
CA GLU A 25 -20.32 5.62 -12.74
C GLU A 25 -19.33 4.45 -12.77
N ASN A 26 -18.13 4.68 -13.30
CA ASN A 26 -17.11 3.66 -13.47
C ASN A 26 -16.33 3.37 -12.17
N LEU A 27 -15.87 2.13 -12.03
CA LEU A 27 -15.00 1.67 -10.95
C LEU A 27 -13.57 1.47 -11.46
N GLY A 28 -12.58 1.79 -10.63
CA GLY A 28 -11.18 1.63 -10.99
C GLY A 28 -10.23 1.79 -9.81
N PHE A 29 -8.92 1.70 -10.08
CA PHE A 29 -7.91 2.05 -9.08
C PHE A 29 -7.68 3.55 -9.09
N ILE A 30 -7.83 4.14 -7.92
CA ILE A 30 -7.67 5.57 -7.72
C ILE A 30 -6.36 5.78 -6.97
N ARG A 31 -5.50 6.60 -7.55
CA ARG A 31 -4.26 7.04 -6.90
C ARG A 31 -4.52 8.39 -6.24
N VAL A 32 -4.37 8.42 -4.92
CA VAL A 32 -4.61 9.62 -4.13
C VAL A 32 -3.35 10.09 -3.41
N ARG A 33 -3.27 11.39 -3.15
CA ARG A 33 -2.33 11.96 -2.19
C ARG A 33 -3.05 12.12 -0.87
N ILE A 34 -2.64 11.35 0.14
CA ILE A 34 -3.29 11.31 1.44
C ILE A 34 -2.33 11.72 2.54
N LYS A 35 -2.86 12.36 3.58
CA LYS A 35 -2.15 12.68 4.81
C LYS A 35 -3.03 12.36 6.00
N ARG A 36 -2.42 11.80 7.04
CA ARG A 36 -3.10 11.62 8.33
C ARG A 36 -3.52 12.98 8.88
N HIS A 37 -4.73 13.09 9.39
CA HIS A 37 -5.17 14.33 10.00
C HIS A 37 -4.36 14.63 11.28
N ARG A 38 -3.96 15.90 11.47
CA ARG A 38 -3.07 16.33 12.57
C ARG A 38 -3.58 15.87 13.94
N TRP A 39 -4.88 15.98 14.18
CA TRP A 39 -5.52 15.66 15.45
C TRP A 39 -5.93 14.18 15.61
N HIS A 40 -5.75 13.34 14.58
CA HIS A 40 -6.08 11.93 14.69
C HIS A 40 -4.94 11.16 15.35
N LYS A 41 -5.18 10.55 16.51
CA LYS A 41 -4.11 9.97 17.34
C LYS A 41 -3.39 8.76 16.74
N LYS A 42 -4.08 7.96 15.91
CA LYS A 42 -3.54 6.69 15.39
C LYS A 42 -2.93 6.87 13.99
N ILE A 43 -1.82 6.17 13.73
CA ILE A 43 -1.30 6.01 12.37
C ILE A 43 -2.17 5.03 11.59
N LEU A 44 -2.29 5.23 10.29
CA LEU A 44 -3.12 4.40 9.44
C LEU A 44 -2.26 3.30 8.82
N LYS A 45 -2.79 2.08 8.80
CA LYS A 45 -2.08 0.90 8.31
C LYS A 45 -2.61 0.51 6.92
N THR A 46 -1.70 0.05 6.07
CA THR A 46 -2.03 -0.46 4.75
C THR A 46 -2.92 -1.70 4.86
N ASN A 47 -3.92 -1.80 3.98
CA ASN A 47 -4.94 -2.86 3.98
C ASN A 47 -5.82 -2.90 5.23
N ASP A 48 -5.92 -1.79 5.97
CA ASP A 48 -6.97 -1.64 6.98
C ASP A 48 -8.15 -0.88 6.35
N PRO A 49 -9.41 -1.25 6.68
CA PRO A 49 -10.57 -0.60 6.12
C PRO A 49 -10.66 0.87 6.52
N LEU A 50 -10.98 1.73 5.56
CA LEU A 50 -11.15 3.16 5.75
C LEU A 50 -12.38 3.62 4.96
N ILE A 51 -13.24 4.42 5.60
CA ILE A 51 -14.42 4.97 4.96
C ILE A 51 -14.03 6.29 4.30
N PHE A 52 -14.13 6.34 2.99
CA PHE A 52 -13.88 7.52 2.17
C PHE A 52 -15.19 8.26 1.94
N SER A 53 -15.16 9.56 2.18
CA SER A 53 -16.19 10.50 1.72
C SER A 53 -15.61 11.27 0.54
N LEU A 54 -16.02 10.89 -0.65
CA LEU A 54 -15.48 11.38 -1.91
C LEU A 54 -16.64 11.67 -2.88
N GLY A 55 -16.75 12.93 -3.31
CA GLY A 55 -17.92 13.41 -4.04
C GLY A 55 -19.22 13.16 -3.26
N TRP A 56 -20.23 12.62 -3.93
CA TRP A 56 -21.52 12.24 -3.33
C TRP A 56 -21.50 10.91 -2.56
N ARG A 57 -20.42 10.13 -2.69
CA ARG A 57 -20.37 8.75 -2.20
C ARG A 57 -19.60 8.65 -0.89
N ARG A 58 -20.15 7.84 0.02
CA ARG A 58 -19.47 7.34 1.21
C ARG A 58 -19.32 5.84 1.05
N PHE A 59 -18.10 5.34 1.03
CA PHE A 59 -17.82 3.92 0.83
C PHE A 59 -16.58 3.51 1.61
N GLN A 60 -16.54 2.23 1.97
CA GLN A 60 -15.39 1.64 2.65
C GLN A 60 -14.47 1.01 1.62
N ALA A 61 -13.18 1.34 1.69
CA ALA A 61 -12.15 0.72 0.87
C ALA A 61 -10.90 0.41 1.71
N MET A 62 -10.02 -0.43 1.19
CA MET A 62 -8.77 -0.81 1.84
C MET A 62 -7.59 -0.18 1.08
N PRO A 63 -7.07 0.97 1.53
CA PRO A 63 -5.97 1.64 0.85
C PRO A 63 -4.62 0.95 1.07
N VAL A 64 -3.82 0.95 0.00
CA VAL A 64 -2.40 0.61 0.01
C VAL A 64 -1.58 1.88 -0.03
N TYR A 65 -0.85 2.16 1.06
CA TYR A 65 0.02 3.32 1.14
C TYR A 65 1.35 3.07 0.42
N SER A 66 1.86 4.09 -0.28
CA SER A 66 3.14 4.04 -0.99
C SER A 66 3.85 5.40 -0.98
N LEU A 67 5.16 5.35 -1.17
CA LEU A 67 6.01 6.52 -1.38
C LEU A 67 6.78 6.35 -2.69
N SER A 68 6.79 7.39 -3.51
CA SER A 68 7.62 7.39 -4.71
C SER A 68 9.05 7.77 -4.33
N ASP A 69 9.99 6.86 -4.56
CA ASP A 69 11.43 7.11 -4.44
C ASP A 69 11.99 7.71 -5.76
N GLY A 70 11.14 8.33 -6.60
CA GLY A 70 11.47 8.88 -7.93
C GLY A 70 11.49 7.84 -9.05
N THR A 71 11.97 6.63 -8.77
CA THR A 71 12.04 5.53 -9.76
C THR A 71 10.96 4.48 -9.58
N ARG A 72 10.48 4.26 -8.36
CA ARG A 72 9.54 3.17 -8.02
C ARG A 72 8.56 3.64 -6.95
N ASN A 73 7.33 3.17 -7.03
CA ASN A 73 6.33 3.35 -5.96
C ASN A 73 6.49 2.23 -4.93
N ARG A 74 7.20 2.52 -3.85
CA ARG A 74 7.46 1.55 -2.78
C ARG A 74 6.29 1.53 -1.80
N MET A 75 5.72 0.35 -1.59
CA MET A 75 4.67 0.12 -0.60
C MET A 75 5.17 0.42 0.82
N LEU A 76 4.36 1.15 1.58
CA LEU A 76 4.53 1.41 3.01
C LEU A 76 3.63 0.49 3.84
N LYS A 77 4.06 0.19 5.07
CA LYS A 77 3.21 -0.51 6.04
C LYS A 77 2.21 0.43 6.73
N TYR A 78 2.64 1.67 6.98
CA TYR A 78 1.88 2.70 7.68
C TYR A 78 2.01 4.05 6.97
N THR A 79 1.06 4.95 7.22
CA THR A 79 1.18 6.34 6.80
C THR A 79 2.27 7.07 7.61
N PRO A 80 3.07 7.93 6.96
CA PRO A 80 3.94 8.86 7.68
C PRO A 80 3.13 9.82 8.55
N GLU A 81 3.66 10.25 9.69
CA GLU A 81 2.89 11.03 10.67
C GLU A 81 2.55 12.45 10.20
N HIS A 82 3.50 13.14 9.58
CA HIS A 82 3.37 14.56 9.23
C HIS A 82 3.59 14.85 7.74
N MET A 83 3.71 13.80 6.93
CA MET A 83 4.00 13.89 5.49
C MET A 83 2.83 13.33 4.68
N HIS A 84 2.69 13.81 3.44
CA HIS A 84 1.78 13.19 2.47
C HIS A 84 2.42 11.93 1.90
N CYS A 85 1.63 10.87 1.77
CA CYS A 85 2.01 9.70 0.98
C CYS A 85 1.02 9.49 -0.16
N THR A 86 1.38 8.65 -1.11
CA THR A 86 0.42 8.14 -2.08
C THR A 86 -0.39 7.03 -1.41
N ALA A 87 -1.68 6.93 -1.74
CA ALA A 87 -2.44 5.72 -1.50
C ALA A 87 -3.12 5.28 -2.78
N THR A 88 -3.32 3.96 -2.89
CA THR A 88 -4.08 3.36 -3.99
C THR A 88 -5.19 2.52 -3.39
N PHE A 89 -6.40 2.67 -3.88
CA PHE A 89 -7.53 1.81 -3.52
C PHE A 89 -8.45 1.64 -4.72
N TYR A 90 -9.28 0.60 -4.67
CA TYR A 90 -10.31 0.34 -5.67
C TYR A 90 -11.63 1.00 -5.25
N GLY A 91 -12.29 1.72 -6.16
CA GLY A 91 -13.53 2.42 -5.86
C GLY A 91 -14.12 3.20 -7.05
N PRO A 92 -15.20 3.95 -6.81
CA PRO A 92 -15.81 4.83 -7.80
C PRO A 92 -14.85 5.92 -8.25
N ILE A 93 -14.67 6.06 -9.56
CA ILE A 93 -13.76 7.03 -10.15
C ILE A 93 -14.32 8.45 -9.93
N HIS A 94 -13.44 9.40 -9.62
CA HIS A 94 -13.78 10.83 -9.52
C HIS A 94 -12.67 11.66 -10.16
N PRO A 95 -12.97 12.86 -10.69
CA PRO A 95 -11.98 13.68 -11.37
C PRO A 95 -10.72 13.95 -10.52
N PRO A 96 -9.53 13.98 -11.13
CA PRO A 96 -8.30 14.41 -10.46
C PRO A 96 -8.47 15.78 -9.78
N ASN A 97 -7.69 16.03 -8.73
CA ASN A 97 -7.78 17.22 -7.86
C ASN A 97 -9.07 17.34 -7.02
N THR A 98 -9.96 16.34 -7.05
CA THR A 98 -11.10 16.28 -6.11
C THR A 98 -10.59 15.98 -4.71
N GLY A 99 -10.99 16.80 -3.73
CA GLY A 99 -10.69 16.61 -2.32
C GLY A 99 -11.56 15.53 -1.67
N PHE A 100 -11.02 14.85 -0.66
CA PHE A 100 -11.77 13.89 0.14
C PHE A 100 -11.36 13.95 1.61
N CYS A 101 -12.26 13.47 2.46
CA CYS A 101 -11.95 13.13 3.84
C CYS A 101 -12.22 11.64 4.09
N ALA A 102 -11.54 11.09 5.08
CA ALA A 102 -11.64 9.69 5.42
C ALA A 102 -11.74 9.49 6.92
N VAL A 103 -12.57 8.53 7.33
CA VAL A 103 -12.85 8.20 8.74
C VAL A 103 -12.66 6.71 8.97
N GLN A 104 -12.20 6.32 10.15
CA GLN A 104 -12.06 4.91 10.51
C GLN A 104 -13.39 4.28 10.97
N SER A 105 -14.21 5.05 11.68
CA SER A 105 -15.54 4.61 12.12
C SER A 105 -16.51 5.77 12.19
N VAL A 106 -17.77 5.50 11.85
CA VAL A 106 -18.89 6.46 11.93
C VAL A 106 -19.59 6.39 13.30
N SER A 107 -19.44 5.28 14.03
CA SER A 107 -20.07 5.08 15.34
C SER A 107 -19.52 6.04 16.40
N GLY A 108 -20.35 6.38 17.39
CA GLY A 108 -20.16 7.45 18.39
C GLY A 108 -18.94 7.37 19.30
N GLN A 109 -17.73 7.52 18.76
CA GLN A 109 -16.52 7.71 19.54
C GLN A 109 -16.36 9.18 19.97
N SER A 110 -15.86 9.38 21.19
CA SER A 110 -15.61 10.69 21.80
C SER A 110 -14.34 11.39 21.31
N SER A 111 -13.47 10.70 20.56
CA SER A 111 -12.24 11.27 19.99
C SER A 111 -12.43 11.85 18.58
N PHE A 112 -11.46 12.64 18.13
CA PHE A 112 -11.42 13.19 16.77
C PHE A 112 -11.51 12.08 15.69
N ARG A 113 -12.57 12.13 14.87
CA ARG A 113 -12.96 11.02 13.98
C ARG A 113 -12.37 11.07 12.57
N ILE A 114 -12.07 12.26 12.06
CA ILE A 114 -11.46 12.39 10.73
C ILE A 114 -10.03 11.84 10.82
N SER A 115 -9.79 10.73 10.12
CA SER A 115 -8.54 9.99 10.17
C SER A 115 -7.52 10.53 9.19
N ALA A 116 -7.97 10.88 7.98
CA ALA A 116 -7.13 11.41 6.93
C ALA A 116 -7.86 12.36 6.00
N THR A 117 -7.09 13.20 5.33
CA THR A 117 -7.54 14.08 4.26
C THR A 117 -6.62 13.92 3.07
N GLY A 118 -7.13 14.22 1.88
CA GLY A 118 -6.34 14.09 0.69
C GLY A 118 -7.03 14.61 -0.56
N VAL A 119 -6.34 14.44 -1.68
CA VAL A 119 -6.82 14.78 -3.01
C VAL A 119 -6.54 13.63 -3.96
N ILE A 120 -7.37 13.47 -4.97
CA ILE A 120 -7.10 12.53 -6.07
C ILE A 120 -5.96 13.07 -6.92
N LEU A 121 -5.00 12.22 -7.24
CA LEU A 121 -3.92 12.54 -8.17
C LEU A 121 -4.27 12.06 -9.58
N ASP A 122 -4.64 10.79 -9.69
CA ASP A 122 -4.81 10.14 -10.99
C ASP A 122 -5.71 8.91 -10.87
N ILE A 123 -6.25 8.47 -12.00
CA ILE A 123 -7.15 7.33 -12.15
C ILE A 123 -6.50 6.35 -13.12
N ASN A 124 -6.31 5.10 -12.72
CA ASN A 124 -5.74 4.07 -13.58
C ASN A 124 -6.47 2.73 -13.44
N HIS A 125 -6.42 1.90 -14.47
CA HIS A 125 -6.92 0.52 -14.41
C HIS A 125 -5.94 -0.44 -13.75
N SER A 126 -4.64 -0.11 -13.70
CA SER A 126 -3.60 -0.89 -13.05
C SER A 126 -2.63 0.03 -12.30
N VAL A 127 -2.03 -0.47 -11.23
CA VAL A 127 -1.04 0.29 -10.46
C VAL A 127 0.16 -0.59 -10.15
N GLU A 128 1.34 -0.13 -10.54
CA GLU A 128 2.61 -0.77 -10.19
C GLU A 128 3.08 -0.34 -8.80
N LEU A 129 2.89 -1.23 -7.83
CA LEU A 129 3.37 -1.08 -6.45
C LEU A 129 4.34 -2.20 -6.12
N VAL A 130 5.51 -1.85 -5.61
CA VAL A 130 6.55 -2.80 -5.25
C VAL A 130 6.78 -2.83 -3.75
N LYS A 131 6.96 -4.03 -3.19
CA LYS A 131 7.35 -4.24 -1.80
C LYS A 131 8.76 -4.81 -1.77
N LYS A 132 9.62 -4.25 -0.92
CA LYS A 132 10.98 -4.77 -0.75
C LYS A 132 10.94 -6.11 -0.02
N LEU A 133 11.46 -7.15 -0.66
CA LEU A 133 11.80 -8.43 -0.06
C LEU A 133 13.32 -8.52 0.10
N LYS A 134 13.80 -8.99 1.25
CA LYS A 134 15.22 -9.30 1.47
C LYS A 134 15.35 -10.80 1.63
N LEU A 135 16.16 -11.43 0.80
CA LEU A 135 16.63 -12.80 1.02
C LEU A 135 17.84 -12.72 1.95
N THR A 136 17.83 -13.51 3.02
CA THR A 136 18.87 -13.51 4.05
C THR A 136 19.47 -14.89 4.12
N GLY A 137 20.80 -14.97 4.18
CA GLY A 137 21.53 -16.20 4.42
C GLY A 137 22.64 -15.97 5.44
N THR A 138 23.28 -17.05 5.84
CA THR A 138 24.39 -17.03 6.80
C THR A 138 25.67 -17.57 6.15
N PRO A 139 26.84 -16.99 6.44
CA PRO A 139 28.09 -17.55 5.94
C PRO A 139 28.40 -18.87 6.65
N TYR A 140 28.72 -19.91 5.88
CA TYR A 140 29.12 -21.22 6.37
C TYR A 140 30.63 -21.38 6.43
N LYS A 141 31.34 -21.02 5.36
CA LYS A 141 32.80 -21.10 5.27
C LYS A 141 33.35 -19.86 4.60
N ILE A 142 34.29 -19.19 5.26
CA ILE A 142 34.81 -17.90 4.83
C ILE A 142 36.28 -18.06 4.44
N PHE A 143 36.63 -17.53 3.29
CA PHE A 143 37.99 -17.36 2.80
C PHE A 143 38.30 -15.86 2.70
N LYS A 144 39.44 -15.51 2.10
CA LYS A 144 39.90 -14.12 2.02
C LYS A 144 38.87 -13.19 1.34
N ASN A 145 38.45 -13.52 0.12
CA ASN A 145 37.52 -12.71 -0.68
C ASN A 145 36.26 -13.49 -1.13
N THR A 146 36.14 -14.75 -0.73
CA THR A 146 35.01 -15.62 -1.07
C THR A 146 34.43 -16.22 0.20
N ALA A 147 33.13 -16.46 0.21
CA ALA A 147 32.46 -17.13 1.31
C ALA A 147 31.35 -17.99 0.72
N PHE A 148 31.16 -19.18 1.31
CA PHE A 148 30.00 -20.01 1.03
C PHE A 148 28.85 -19.60 1.94
N ILE A 149 27.68 -19.37 1.36
CA ILE A 149 26.48 -18.93 2.06
C ILE A 149 25.48 -20.08 2.13
N LYS A 150 24.86 -20.28 3.29
CA LYS A 150 23.76 -21.23 3.52
C LYS A 150 22.49 -20.50 3.92
N ASP A 151 21.36 -21.21 3.89
CA ASP A 151 20.04 -20.77 4.36
C ASP A 151 19.46 -19.54 3.63
N MET A 152 20.01 -19.14 2.48
CA MET A 152 19.43 -18.09 1.63
C MET A 152 18.48 -18.63 0.56
N PHE A 153 18.80 -19.83 0.05
CA PHE A 153 18.06 -20.55 -0.97
C PHE A 153 17.87 -22.00 -0.52
N ASN A 154 16.88 -22.68 -1.06
CA ASN A 154 16.57 -24.07 -0.72
C ASN A 154 17.13 -25.06 -1.75
N SER A 155 17.39 -24.63 -2.99
CA SER A 155 17.83 -25.52 -4.07
C SER A 155 18.90 -24.90 -4.96
N ALA A 156 19.69 -25.73 -5.62
CA ALA A 156 20.68 -25.28 -6.61
C ALA A 156 20.03 -24.55 -7.82
N LEU A 157 18.77 -24.87 -8.15
CA LEU A 157 18.01 -24.20 -9.21
C LEU A 157 17.67 -22.75 -8.85
N GLU A 158 17.30 -22.49 -7.59
CA GLU A 158 17.09 -21.13 -7.09
C GLU A 158 18.40 -20.33 -7.17
N VAL A 159 19.51 -20.92 -6.70
CA VAL A 159 20.82 -20.29 -6.78
C VAL A 159 21.18 -19.95 -8.24
N ALA A 160 21.02 -20.90 -9.16
CA ALA A 160 21.31 -20.69 -10.59
C ALA A 160 20.49 -19.54 -11.19
N LYS A 161 19.22 -19.38 -10.77
CA LYS A 161 18.37 -18.25 -11.18
C LYS A 161 18.88 -16.91 -10.66
N PHE A 162 19.56 -16.90 -9.52
CA PHE A 162 20.16 -15.72 -8.91
C PHE A 162 21.69 -15.63 -9.13
N GLU A 163 22.25 -16.42 -10.04
CA GLU A 163 23.66 -16.31 -10.42
C GLU A 163 23.96 -14.91 -10.98
N GLY A 164 25.05 -14.31 -10.53
CA GLY A 164 25.42 -12.95 -10.89
C GLY A 164 24.68 -11.84 -10.12
N ALA A 165 23.70 -12.18 -9.25
CA ALA A 165 22.99 -11.20 -8.45
C ALA A 165 23.92 -10.48 -7.45
N ALA A 166 23.68 -9.18 -7.27
CA ALA A 166 24.40 -8.37 -6.29
C ALA A 166 23.91 -8.67 -4.87
N ILE A 167 24.84 -9.00 -3.97
CA ILE A 167 24.59 -9.23 -2.54
C ILE A 167 25.32 -8.20 -1.69
N ARG A 168 24.81 -7.94 -0.50
CA ARG A 168 25.43 -7.01 0.45
C ARG A 168 25.29 -7.53 1.87
N THR A 169 26.38 -7.52 2.61
CA THR A 169 26.36 -7.87 4.03
C THR A 169 25.84 -6.71 4.88
N VAL A 170 25.49 -6.98 6.14
CA VAL A 170 25.04 -5.95 7.09
C VAL A 170 26.15 -4.90 7.34
N SER A 171 27.42 -5.32 7.32
CA SER A 171 28.59 -4.44 7.41
C SER A 171 28.85 -3.60 6.15
N GLY A 172 28.03 -3.77 5.10
CA GLY A 172 28.09 -2.95 3.89
C GLY A 172 29.01 -3.49 2.79
N ILE A 173 29.68 -4.61 2.99
CA ILE A 173 30.55 -5.26 1.99
C ILE A 173 29.68 -5.72 0.81
N ARG A 174 30.10 -5.37 -0.41
CA ARG A 174 29.43 -5.76 -1.67
C ARG A 174 30.03 -7.06 -2.18
N GLY A 175 29.17 -7.93 -2.70
CA GLY A 175 29.57 -9.19 -3.32
C GLY A 175 28.63 -9.59 -4.44
N GLN A 176 28.89 -10.75 -5.03
CA GLN A 176 28.09 -11.30 -6.12
C GLN A 176 27.88 -12.81 -5.90
N VAL A 177 26.67 -13.30 -6.14
CA VAL A 177 26.39 -14.75 -6.20
C VAL A 177 27.18 -15.33 -7.38
N LYS A 178 28.01 -16.34 -7.12
CA LYS A 178 28.85 -16.95 -8.16
C LYS A 178 28.24 -18.22 -8.73
N LYS A 179 28.29 -19.36 -8.05
CA LYS A 179 27.79 -20.63 -8.59
C LYS A 179 27.19 -21.48 -7.48
N PRO A 180 26.19 -22.33 -7.77
CA PRO A 180 25.70 -23.32 -6.80
C PRO A 180 26.79 -24.34 -6.46
N LEU A 181 26.81 -24.79 -5.20
CA LEU A 181 27.66 -25.91 -4.80
C LEU A 181 27.04 -27.25 -5.27
N PRO A 182 27.82 -28.15 -5.91
CA PRO A 182 27.27 -29.40 -6.46
C PRO A 182 26.78 -30.41 -5.43
N ARG A 183 27.32 -30.37 -4.20
CA ARG A 183 27.11 -31.41 -3.18
C ARG A 183 26.06 -31.06 -2.13
N SER A 184 25.54 -29.84 -2.14
CA SER A 184 24.71 -29.34 -1.04
C SER A 184 23.62 -28.41 -1.56
N ASP A 185 22.38 -28.76 -1.28
CA ASP A 185 21.22 -28.01 -1.73
C ASP A 185 21.19 -26.61 -1.10
N GLY A 186 21.00 -25.59 -1.96
CA GLY A 186 20.81 -24.20 -1.53
C GLY A 186 22.08 -23.42 -1.15
N LEU A 187 23.26 -24.07 -1.10
CA LEU A 187 24.52 -23.38 -0.85
C LEU A 187 25.16 -22.86 -2.14
N PHE A 188 25.83 -21.71 -2.03
CA PHE A 188 26.52 -21.03 -3.13
C PHE A 188 27.74 -20.23 -2.65
#